data_AF-A0A2T6DQI3-F1
#
_entry.id   AF-A0A2T6DQI3-F1
#
_cell.length_a   1.000
_cell.length_b   1.000
_cell.length_c   1.000
_cell.angle_alpha   90.00
_cell.angle_beta   90.00
_cell.angle_gamma   90.00
#
_symmetry.space_group_name_H-M   'P 1'
#
loop_
_entity.id
_entity.type
_entity.pdbx_description
1 polymer ?
#
loop_
_entity_poly.entity_id
_entity_poly.type
_entity_poly.pdbx_seq_one_letter_code
_entity_poly.pdbx_strand_id
1 'polypeptide(L)'
;MHPKSIIDQLANQADEFLEGVTSREQARAAISEMITLHHATLSGRDRTAVIDGVMAVLEEEGFFEASHGEGAESDGGEESEER
;
A
#
# COMPACT_ATOMS: atom_id res chain seq x y z
N MET A 1 -16.40 -14.25 10.42
CA MET A 1 -16.08 -13.13 9.51
C MET A 1 -15.23 -13.67 8.38
N HIS A 2 -15.51 -13.29 7.13
CA HIS A 2 -14.72 -13.70 5.99
C HIS A 2 -13.60 -12.68 5.72
N PRO A 3 -12.38 -13.12 5.37
CA PRO A 3 -11.24 -12.23 5.14
C PRO A 3 -11.52 -11.20 4.05
N LYS A 4 -12.30 -11.54 3.02
CA LYS A 4 -12.71 -10.61 1.96
C LYS A 4 -13.46 -9.39 2.51
N SER A 5 -14.40 -9.57 3.44
CA SER A 5 -15.13 -8.44 4.03
C SER A 5 -14.24 -7.52 4.85
N ILE A 6 -13.17 -8.05 5.45
CA ILE A 6 -12.21 -7.26 6.22
C ILE A 6 -11.31 -6.46 5.27
N ILE A 7 -10.90 -7.06 4.16
CA ILE A 7 -10.13 -6.39 3.09
C ILE A 7 -10.89 -5.18 2.54
N ASP A 8 -12.15 -5.37 2.12
CA ASP A 8 -12.99 -4.28 1.59
C ASP A 8 -13.18 -3.13 2.59
N GLN A 9 -13.34 -3.45 3.89
CA GLN A 9 -13.48 -2.43 4.93
C GLN A 9 -12.19 -1.65 5.14
N LEU A 10 -11.05 -2.35 5.27
CA LEU A 10 -9.74 -1.72 5.43
C LEU A 10 -9.36 -0.88 4.23
N ALA A 11 -9.62 -1.35 3.00
CA ALA A 11 -9.33 -0.57 1.80
C ALA A 11 -10.14 0.73 1.76
N ASN A 12 -11.45 0.69 2.06
CA ASN A 12 -12.28 1.91 2.10
C ASN A 12 -11.89 2.90 3.19
N GLN A 13 -11.28 2.44 4.27
CA GLN A 13 -10.81 3.30 5.37
C GLN A 13 -9.34 3.71 5.21
N ALA A 14 -8.66 3.22 4.16
CA ALA A 14 -7.23 3.39 3.99
C ALA A 14 -6.82 4.86 3.94
N ASP A 15 -7.59 5.72 3.27
CA ASP A 15 -7.34 7.16 3.26
C ASP A 15 -7.24 7.77 4.67
N GLU A 16 -8.05 7.30 5.62
CA GLU A 16 -8.09 7.86 6.98
C GLU A 16 -6.90 7.39 7.83
N PHE A 17 -6.52 6.10 7.76
CA PHE A 17 -5.47 5.56 8.63
C PHE A 17 -4.08 5.49 7.97
N LEU A 18 -4.02 5.64 6.63
CA LEU A 18 -2.79 5.81 5.87
C LEU A 18 -2.54 7.28 5.49
N GLU A 19 -3.23 8.22 6.14
CA GLU A 19 -2.94 9.65 5.98
C GLU A 19 -1.45 9.91 6.24
N GLY A 20 -0.77 10.53 5.26
CA GLY A 20 0.67 10.80 5.32
C GLY A 20 1.59 9.60 5.05
N VAL A 21 1.02 8.41 4.81
CA VAL A 21 1.79 7.21 4.44
C VAL A 21 1.98 7.17 2.93
N THR A 22 3.23 7.24 2.48
CA THR A 22 3.57 7.28 1.04
C THR A 22 4.30 6.03 0.55
N SER A 23 4.65 5.11 1.45
CA SER A 23 5.46 3.93 1.12
C SER A 23 4.74 2.63 1.45
N ARG A 24 4.92 1.62 0.59
CA ARG A 24 4.38 0.26 0.79
C ARG A 24 4.75 -0.33 2.15
N GLU A 25 6.01 -0.17 2.60
CA GLU A 25 6.46 -0.66 3.91
C GLU A 25 5.70 -0.04 5.07
N GLN A 26 5.52 1.29 5.04
CA GLN A 26 4.81 2.03 6.07
C GLN A 26 3.32 1.62 6.11
N ALA A 27 2.70 1.49 4.93
CA ALA A 27 1.31 1.06 4.84
C ALA A 27 1.12 -0.39 5.33
N ARG A 28 2.06 -1.28 5.01
CA ARG A 28 2.03 -2.67 5.49
C ARG A 28 2.17 -2.77 7.00
N ALA A 29 3.04 -1.96 7.60
CA ALA A 29 3.17 -1.88 9.05
C ALA A 29 1.86 -1.39 9.70
N ALA A 30 1.28 -0.29 9.20
CA ALA A 30 0.03 0.28 9.71
C ALA A 30 -1.15 -0.72 9.65
N ILE A 31 -1.32 -1.41 8.51
CA ILE A 31 -2.37 -2.43 8.35
C ILE A 31 -2.15 -3.61 9.30
N SER A 32 -0.90 -4.05 9.47
CA SER A 32 -0.56 -5.13 10.40
C SER A 32 -0.88 -4.77 11.86
N GLU A 33 -0.60 -3.54 12.26
CA GLU A 33 -0.96 -3.03 13.59
C GLU A 33 -2.47 -2.97 13.78
N MET A 34 -3.22 -2.44 12.81
CA MET A 34 -4.67 -2.37 12.89
C MET A 34 -5.31 -3.76 13.02
N ILE A 35 -4.87 -4.73 12.21
CA ILE A 35 -5.34 -6.11 12.29
C ILE A 35 -5.02 -6.72 13.66
N THR A 36 -3.86 -6.40 14.23
CA THR A 36 -3.48 -6.89 15.55
C THR A 36 -4.35 -6.30 16.65
N LEU A 37 -4.73 -5.02 16.55
CA LEU A 37 -5.56 -4.33 17.52
C LEU A 37 -7.05 -4.70 17.42
N HIS A 38 -7.60 -4.73 16.21
CA HIS A 38 -9.05 -4.86 15.97
C HIS A 38 -9.48 -6.28 15.58
N HIS A 39 -8.55 -7.10 15.08
CA HIS A 39 -8.82 -8.45 14.59
C HIS A 39 -7.87 -9.48 15.21
N ALA A 40 -7.62 -9.35 16.51
CA ALA A 40 -6.70 -10.22 17.25
C ALA A 40 -7.04 -11.72 17.14
N THR A 41 -8.30 -12.07 16.88
CA THR A 41 -8.79 -13.45 16.73
C THR A 41 -8.50 -14.08 15.37
N LEU A 42 -8.03 -13.31 14.38
CA LEU A 42 -7.61 -13.86 13.09
C LEU A 42 -6.39 -14.76 13.24
N SER A 43 -6.40 -15.89 12.53
CA SER A 43 -5.25 -16.77 12.42
C SER A 43 -4.11 -16.06 11.68
N GLY A 44 -2.85 -16.47 11.94
CA GLY A 44 -1.70 -15.88 11.23
C GLY A 44 -1.84 -15.94 9.71
N ARG A 45 -2.41 -17.04 9.18
CA ARG A 45 -2.70 -17.21 7.76
C ARG A 45 -3.72 -16.20 7.24
N ASP A 46 -4.82 -16.00 7.97
CA ASP A 46 -5.86 -15.04 7.57
C ASP A 46 -5.35 -13.60 7.67
N ARG A 47 -4.54 -13.28 8.68
CA ARG A 47 -3.90 -11.95 8.80
C ARG A 47 -3.02 -11.66 7.58
N THR A 48 -2.17 -12.60 7.19
CA THR A 48 -1.35 -12.42 5.98
C THR A 48 -2.20 -12.22 4.74
N ALA A 49 -3.27 -13.01 4.58
CA ALA A 49 -4.18 -12.87 3.44
C ALA A 49 -4.91 -11.52 3.41
N VAL A 50 -5.30 -10.99 4.58
CA VAL A 50 -5.93 -9.66 4.67
C VAL A 50 -4.92 -8.56 4.34
N ILE A 51 -3.71 -8.61 4.90
CA ILE A 51 -2.66 -7.61 4.62
C ILE A 51 -2.33 -7.57 3.12
N ASP A 52 -2.12 -8.73 2.52
CA ASP A 52 -1.81 -8.88 1.09
C ASP A 52 -2.97 -8.38 0.22
N GLY A 53 -4.20 -8.74 0.58
CA GLY A 53 -5.39 -8.30 -0.13
C GLY A 53 -5.61 -6.78 -0.08
N VAL A 54 -5.40 -6.13 1.07
CA VAL A 54 -5.52 -4.67 1.17
C VAL A 54 -4.40 -3.98 0.39
N MET A 55 -3.17 -4.48 0.47
CA MET A 55 -2.05 -3.98 -0.33
C MET A 55 -2.37 -4.02 -1.83
N ALA A 56 -2.88 -5.15 -2.32
CA ALA A 56 -3.23 -5.31 -3.72
C ALA A 56 -4.31 -4.33 -4.19
N VAL A 57 -5.32 -4.05 -3.36
CA VAL A 57 -6.37 -3.07 -3.67
C VAL A 57 -5.78 -1.65 -3.77
N LEU A 58 -4.95 -1.25 -2.79
CA LEU A 58 -4.29 0.06 -2.81
C LEU A 58 -3.36 0.23 -4.02
N GLU A 59 -2.69 -0.84 -4.45
CA GLU A 59 -1.87 -0.83 -5.66
C GLU A 59 -2.71 -0.71 -6.93
N GLU A 60 -3.85 -1.41 -7.01
CA GLU A 60 -4.78 -1.31 -8.14
C GLU A 60 -5.42 0.08 -8.25
N GLU A 61 -5.65 0.74 -7.11
CA GLU A 61 -6.17 2.11 -7.05
C GLU A 61 -5.11 3.20 -7.28
N GLY A 62 -3.84 2.80 -7.43
CA GLY A 62 -2.74 3.74 -7.68
C GLY A 62 -2.33 4.57 -6.45
N PHE A 63 -2.69 4.14 -5.23
CA PHE A 63 -2.40 4.84 -3.97
C PHE A 63 -0.91 5.20 -3.83
N PHE A 64 -0.02 4.32 -4.30
CA PHE A 64 1.44 4.51 -4.23
C PHE A 64 2.05 5.15 -5.48
N GLU A 65 1.29 5.27 -6.57
CA GLU A 65 1.78 5.81 -7.85
C GLU A 65 1.91 7.33 -7.80
N ALA A 66 1.01 8.03 -7.08
CA ALA A 66 1.06 9.47 -6.91
C ALA A 66 2.36 9.95 -6.21
N SER A 67 2.92 9.15 -5.31
CA SER A 67 4.19 9.49 -4.62
C SER A 67 5.45 9.26 -5.47
N HIS A 68 5.35 8.54 -6.60
CA HIS A 68 6.48 8.28 -7.50
C HIS A 68 6.48 9.17 -8.76
N GLY A 69 5.44 9.99 -8.95
CA GLY A 69 5.22 10.80 -10.15
C GLY A 69 6.04 12.10 -10.26
N GLU A 70 6.76 12.53 -9.22
CA GLU A 70 7.54 13.79 -9.21
C GLU A 70 9.07 13.58 -9.32
N GLY A 71 9.53 12.46 -9.90
CA GLY A 71 10.97 12.20 -10.03
C GLY A 71 11.41 11.31 -11.19
N ALA A 72 10.52 10.94 -12.11
CA ALA A 72 10.92 10.29 -13.36
C ALA A 72 11.29 11.34 -14.41
N GLU A 73 12.30 12.17 -14.11
CA GLU A 73 13.08 12.81 -15.16
C GLU A 73 13.83 11.71 -15.92
N SER A 74 13.16 11.14 -16.91
CA SER A 74 13.84 10.46 -18.00
C SER A 74 14.51 11.53 -18.85
N ASP A 75 15.59 12.15 -18.35
CA ASP A 75 16.48 12.97 -19.15
C ASP A 75 17.39 12.03 -19.95
N GLY A 76 16.75 11.36 -20.93
CA GLY A 76 17.44 10.76 -22.06
C GLY A 76 17.93 11.87 -22.98
N GLY A 77 18.99 12.55 -22.57
CA GLY A 77 19.72 13.55 -23.36
C GLY A 77 21.14 13.07 -23.65
N GLU A 78 21.27 12.08 -24.51
CA GLU A 78 22.57 11.66 -25.04
C GLU A 78 23.09 12.73 -26.02
N GLU A 79 23.88 13.69 -25.53
CA GLU A 79 24.70 14.56 -26.40
C GLU A 79 26.16 14.14 -26.32
N SER A 80 26.49 13.22 -27.23
CA SER A 80 27.85 13.06 -27.72
C SER A 80 28.24 14.33 -28.47
N GLU A 81 29.13 15.18 -27.93
CA GLU A 81 29.87 16.11 -28.79
C GLU A 81 31.30 16.38 -28.29
N GLU A 82 32.19 15.61 -28.90
CA GLU A 82 33.56 15.88 -29.32
C GLU A 82 34.07 17.33 -29.14
N ARG A 83 35.08 17.54 -28.27
CA ARG A 83 36.39 18.16 -28.60
C ARG A 83 37.37 18.23 -27.42
#